data_AF-A0A355SY89-F1
#
_entry.id   AF-A0A355SY89-F1
#
_cell.length_a   1.000
_cell.length_b   1.000
_cell.length_c   1.000
_cell.angle_alpha   90.00
_cell.angle_beta   90.00
_cell.angle_gamma   90.00
#
_symmetry.space_group_name_H-M   'P 1'
#
loop_
_entity.id
_entity.type
_entity.pdbx_description
1 polymer ?
#
loop_
_entity_poly.entity_id
_entity_poly.type
_entity_poly.pdbx_seq_one_letter_code
_entity_poly.pdbx_strand_id
1 'polypeptide(L)'
;SRRSVVAGIGTLLAGAAAFPLLPVSRVRGEEVANDPGDPESCDYWRYCAIDGYLCSCCGGTHTACPPGTIMSPITWVGTCLNPGDNKHYIISYNDCCGKSGCGRCGCVRNEGDKPMYLPQAANNINWCAGGSADIIYNCSTAIIIGVDDDA
;
A
#
# COMPACT_ATOMS: atom_id res chain seq x y z
N SER A 1 -47.17 20.88 13.90
CA SER A 1 -46.73 19.49 13.65
C SER A 1 -46.13 19.25 12.25
N ARG A 2 -46.80 19.55 11.11
CA ARG A 2 -46.26 19.27 9.75
C ARG A 2 -44.98 20.02 9.33
N ARG A 3 -44.74 21.21 9.90
CA ARG A 3 -43.53 22.02 9.63
C ARG A 3 -42.24 21.39 10.20
N SER A 4 -42.36 20.58 11.26
CA SER A 4 -41.21 19.92 11.89
C SER A 4 -40.72 18.72 11.06
N VAL A 5 -41.63 18.05 10.35
CA VAL A 5 -41.30 16.90 9.49
C VAL A 5 -40.55 17.36 8.24
N VAL A 6 -40.98 18.45 7.62
CA VAL A 6 -40.31 19.03 6.44
C VAL A 6 -38.90 19.53 6.79
N ALA A 7 -38.73 20.19 7.93
CA ALA A 7 -37.41 20.60 8.41
C ALA A 7 -36.47 19.41 8.69
N GLY A 8 -37.00 18.32 9.25
CA GLY A 8 -36.23 17.09 9.48
C GLY A 8 -35.75 16.42 8.19
N ILE A 9 -36.63 16.31 7.17
CA ILE A 9 -36.27 15.74 5.86
C ILE A 9 -35.20 16.60 5.16
N GLY A 10 -35.34 17.93 5.18
CA GLY A 10 -34.34 18.83 4.59
C GLY A 10 -32.96 18.70 5.24
N THR A 11 -32.91 18.54 6.57
CA THR A 11 -31.66 18.37 7.30
C THR A 11 -30.99 17.02 6.98
N LEU A 12 -31.77 15.95 6.86
CA LEU A 12 -31.28 14.62 6.45
C LEU A 12 -30.70 14.62 5.03
N LEU A 13 -31.41 15.25 4.07
CA LEU A 13 -30.96 15.31 2.68
C LEU A 13 -29.67 16.13 2.53
N ALA A 14 -29.57 17.27 3.24
CA ALA A 14 -28.35 18.07 3.25
C ALA A 14 -27.17 17.34 3.91
N GLY A 15 -27.42 16.61 5.01
CA GLY A 15 -26.40 15.80 5.68
C GLY A 15 -25.90 14.64 4.83
N ALA A 16 -26.79 13.92 4.14
CA ALA A 16 -26.43 12.80 3.26
C ALA A 16 -25.62 13.27 2.03
N ALA A 17 -25.95 14.44 1.48
CA ALA A 17 -25.23 15.01 0.34
C ALA A 17 -23.79 15.44 0.67
N ALA A 18 -23.47 15.68 1.94
CA ALA A 18 -22.12 16.04 2.38
C ALA A 18 -21.22 14.81 2.70
N PHE A 19 -21.78 13.60 2.73
CA PHE A 19 -21.02 12.37 3.01
C PHE A 19 -19.81 12.13 2.07
N PRO A 20 -19.87 12.34 0.73
CA PRO A 20 -18.71 12.16 -0.13
C PRO A 20 -17.65 13.27 0.01
N LEU A 21 -17.94 14.34 0.74
CA LEU A 21 -16.96 15.38 1.06
C LEU A 21 -16.13 15.03 2.29
N LEU A 22 -16.46 13.94 3.00
CA LEU A 22 -15.63 13.47 4.09
C LEU A 22 -14.26 13.06 3.54
N PRO A 23 -13.16 13.55 4.12
CA PRO A 23 -11.83 13.20 3.67
C PRO A 23 -11.64 11.70 3.84
N VAL A 24 -11.33 10.99 2.75
CA VAL A 24 -10.79 9.63 2.85
C VAL A 24 -9.43 9.75 3.53
N SER A 25 -9.29 9.17 4.71
CA SER A 25 -8.01 9.09 5.41
C SER A 25 -7.04 8.31 4.54
N ARG A 26 -6.07 9.00 3.93
CA ARG A 26 -4.91 8.34 3.34
C ARG A 26 -4.10 7.81 4.51
N VAL A 27 -3.84 6.50 4.53
CA VAL A 27 -2.90 5.91 5.48
C VAL A 27 -1.57 6.62 5.26
N ARG A 28 -1.11 7.39 6.26
CA ARG A 28 0.24 7.93 6.29
C ARG A 28 1.11 6.81 6.85
N GLY A 29 2.19 6.47 6.13
CA GLY A 29 3.13 5.47 6.60
C GLY A 29 3.64 5.82 7.99
N GLU A 30 3.71 4.83 8.87
CA GLU A 30 4.29 5.01 10.20
C GLU A 30 5.80 5.21 10.05
N GLU A 31 6.33 6.28 10.65
CA GLU A 31 7.78 6.48 10.74
C GLU A 31 8.31 5.66 11.91
N VAL A 32 9.21 4.73 11.63
CA VAL A 32 9.89 3.95 12.65
C VAL A 32 11.19 4.63 13.01
N ALA A 33 11.47 4.76 14.31
CA ALA A 33 12.68 5.42 14.80
C ALA A 33 13.98 4.70 14.36
N ASN A 34 13.90 3.39 14.09
CA ASN A 34 15.03 2.59 13.64
C ASN A 34 14.61 1.73 12.44
N ASP A 35 15.03 2.14 11.24
CA ASP A 35 14.75 1.48 9.98
C ASP A 35 16.06 1.00 9.32
N PRO A 36 16.66 -0.09 9.82
CA PRO A 36 17.98 -0.53 9.40
C PRO A 36 17.98 -1.16 8.00
N GLY A 37 19.14 -1.09 7.34
CA GLY A 37 19.37 -1.74 6.04
C GLY A 37 19.32 -0.76 4.88
N ASP A 38 19.53 -1.30 3.68
CA ASP A 38 19.58 -0.55 2.43
C ASP A 38 18.30 -0.76 1.61
N PRO A 39 17.46 0.26 1.42
CA PRO A 39 16.24 0.14 0.61
C PRO A 39 16.47 -0.23 -0.86
N GLU A 40 17.70 -0.25 -1.37
CA GLU A 40 18.01 -0.74 -2.73
C GLU A 40 18.42 -2.23 -2.74
N SER A 41 18.46 -2.90 -1.57
CA SER A 41 18.76 -4.33 -1.43
C SER A 41 17.51 -5.16 -1.16
N CYS A 42 17.40 -6.35 -1.78
CA CYS A 42 16.31 -7.30 -1.52
C CYS A 42 16.30 -7.81 -0.05
N ASP A 43 17.44 -7.74 0.64
CA ASP A 43 17.57 -8.17 2.04
C ASP A 43 17.01 -7.16 3.04
N TYR A 44 16.65 -5.95 2.59
CA TYR A 44 15.98 -4.97 3.43
C TYR A 44 14.70 -5.56 4.03
N TRP A 45 14.55 -5.37 5.34
CA TRP A 45 13.60 -6.16 6.14
C TRP A 45 12.15 -5.95 5.71
N ARG A 46 11.79 -4.76 5.22
CA ARG A 46 10.45 -4.46 4.71
C ARG A 46 10.09 -5.19 3.42
N TYR A 47 11.03 -5.86 2.77
CA TYR A 47 10.82 -6.58 1.52
C TYR A 47 10.56 -8.07 1.73
N CYS A 48 10.18 -8.51 2.93
CA CYS A 48 10.01 -9.93 3.24
C CYS A 48 8.98 -10.66 2.37
N ALA A 49 8.04 -9.96 1.72
CA ALA A 49 7.06 -10.56 0.83
C ALA A 49 6.95 -9.82 -0.52
N ILE A 50 8.00 -9.10 -0.94
CA ILE A 50 7.97 -8.34 -2.19
C ILE A 50 8.12 -9.25 -3.42
N ASP A 51 7.43 -8.93 -4.51
CA ASP A 51 7.60 -9.56 -5.83
C ASP A 51 7.66 -8.46 -6.90
N GLY A 52 8.78 -8.40 -7.64
CA GLY A 52 8.97 -7.50 -8.77
C GLY A 52 10.20 -6.61 -8.64
N TYR A 53 10.07 -5.30 -8.90
CA TYR A 53 11.18 -4.33 -8.87
C TYR A 53 11.05 -3.37 -7.70
N LEU A 54 12.15 -3.03 -7.03
CA LEU A 54 12.13 -2.06 -5.92
C LEU A 54 12.00 -0.62 -6.46
N CYS A 55 10.97 0.12 -6.03
CA CYS A 55 10.79 1.51 -6.49
C CYS A 55 11.93 2.47 -6.09
N SER A 56 12.68 2.16 -5.04
CA SER A 56 13.92 2.86 -4.64
C SER A 56 14.94 2.94 -5.78
N CYS A 57 15.08 1.86 -6.57
CA CYS A 57 16.01 1.81 -7.70
C CYS A 57 15.49 2.49 -8.98
N CYS A 58 14.24 2.98 -8.96
CA CYS A 58 13.48 3.41 -10.12
C CYS A 58 13.20 4.92 -10.12
N GLY A 59 13.84 5.69 -9.23
CA GLY A 59 13.59 7.12 -9.04
C GLY A 59 12.40 7.43 -8.12
N GLY A 60 11.84 6.42 -7.47
CA GLY A 60 10.97 6.55 -6.31
C GLY A 60 11.75 6.34 -5.02
N THR A 61 11.04 5.97 -3.96
CA THR A 61 11.60 5.51 -2.69
C THR A 61 10.91 4.22 -2.27
N HIS A 62 11.30 3.63 -1.13
CA HIS A 62 10.58 2.50 -0.58
C HIS A 62 9.14 2.86 -0.15
N THR A 63 8.75 4.14 -0.08
CA THR A 63 7.36 4.57 0.26
C THR A 63 6.70 5.48 -0.78
N ALA A 64 7.40 5.83 -1.86
CA ALA A 64 6.88 6.75 -2.87
C ALA A 64 7.14 6.24 -4.28
N CYS A 65 6.14 6.37 -5.13
CA CYS A 65 6.26 5.99 -6.53
C CYS A 65 7.22 6.89 -7.32
N PRO A 66 7.89 6.34 -8.35
CA PRO A 66 8.63 7.12 -9.32
C PRO A 66 7.79 8.21 -10.00
N PRO A 67 8.40 9.31 -10.46
CA PRO A 67 7.68 10.34 -11.21
C PRO A 67 6.96 9.81 -12.45
N GLY A 68 5.67 10.11 -12.54
CA GLY A 68 4.80 9.75 -13.66
C GLY A 68 4.30 8.31 -13.66
N THR A 69 4.53 7.55 -12.59
CA THR A 69 3.73 6.36 -12.29
C THR A 69 2.62 6.72 -11.30
N ILE A 70 1.63 5.85 -11.16
CA ILE A 70 0.49 6.03 -10.25
C ILE A 70 0.50 4.89 -9.25
N MET A 71 0.48 5.19 -7.95
CA MET A 71 0.39 4.17 -6.90
C MET A 71 -0.97 3.46 -6.96
N SER A 72 -0.96 2.14 -6.91
CA SER A 72 -2.18 1.35 -6.84
C SER A 72 -2.92 1.59 -5.51
N PRO A 73 -4.26 1.76 -5.54
CA PRO A 73 -5.07 1.88 -4.33
C PRO A 73 -5.32 0.53 -3.63
N ILE A 74 -4.99 -0.59 -4.28
CA ILE A 74 -5.09 -1.94 -3.72
C ILE A 74 -3.71 -2.59 -3.67
N THR A 75 -3.52 -3.56 -2.78
CA THR A 75 -2.22 -4.14 -2.48
C THR A 75 -2.37 -5.50 -1.79
N TRP A 76 -1.29 -6.30 -1.81
CA TRP A 76 -1.07 -7.34 -0.81
C TRP A 76 -0.30 -6.77 0.38
N VAL A 77 -0.32 -7.51 1.48
CA VAL A 77 0.41 -7.18 2.70
C VAL A 77 1.29 -8.33 3.14
N GLY A 78 2.38 -8.01 3.82
CA GLY A 78 3.23 -8.98 4.51
C GLY A 78 3.58 -8.49 5.91
N THR A 79 3.75 -9.41 6.84
CA THR A 79 4.19 -9.11 8.21
C THR A 79 5.69 -9.37 8.31
N CYS A 80 6.49 -8.31 8.38
CA CYS A 80 7.95 -8.39 8.37
C CYS A 80 8.56 -8.03 9.73
N LEU A 81 9.55 -8.80 10.17
CA LEU A 81 10.33 -8.52 11.38
C LEU A 81 11.34 -7.41 11.12
N ASN A 82 11.27 -6.31 11.87
CA ASN A 82 12.29 -5.27 11.90
C ASN A 82 13.42 -5.68 12.88
N PRO A 83 14.66 -5.91 12.40
CA PRO A 83 15.76 -6.27 13.29
C PRO A 83 16.25 -5.11 14.17
N GLY A 84 15.83 -3.87 13.88
CA GLY A 84 16.22 -2.67 14.63
C GLY A 84 15.53 -2.50 15.98
N ASP A 85 14.32 -3.05 16.13
CA ASP A 85 13.50 -2.99 17.35
C ASP A 85 12.83 -4.31 17.72
N ASN A 86 13.03 -5.36 16.91
CA ASN A 86 12.49 -6.70 17.08
C ASN A 86 10.96 -6.75 17.12
N LYS A 87 10.28 -5.87 16.38
CA LYS A 87 8.83 -5.88 16.19
C LYS A 87 8.45 -6.34 14.78
N HIS A 88 7.26 -6.92 14.68
CA HIS A 88 6.66 -7.26 13.40
C HIS A 88 5.83 -6.07 12.90
N TYR A 89 6.04 -5.68 11.65
CA TYR A 89 5.29 -4.60 11.01
C TYR A 89 4.51 -5.14 9.83
N ILE A 90 3.30 -4.63 9.65
CA ILE A 90 2.46 -4.88 8.49
C ILE A 90 2.91 -3.93 7.38
N ILE A 91 3.44 -4.51 6.31
CA ILE A 91 3.93 -3.81 5.12
C ILE A 91 2.89 -3.93 4.01
N SER A 92 2.51 -2.79 3.46
CA SER A 92 1.70 -2.65 2.26
C SER A 92 2.61 -2.49 1.05
N TYR A 93 2.53 -3.43 0.11
CA TYR A 93 3.34 -3.45 -1.11
C TYR A 93 2.62 -2.81 -2.30
N ASN A 94 2.35 -1.51 -2.22
CA ASN A 94 1.61 -0.86 -3.31
C ASN A 94 2.46 -0.80 -4.57
N ASP A 95 1.92 -1.34 -5.65
CA ASP A 95 2.51 -1.22 -6.98
C ASP A 95 2.44 0.21 -7.50
N CYS A 96 3.45 0.58 -8.27
CA CYS A 96 3.48 1.78 -9.08
C CYS A 96 3.21 1.39 -10.53
N CYS A 97 2.21 2.04 -11.12
CA CYS A 97 1.53 1.58 -12.32
C CYS A 97 1.58 2.62 -13.45
N GLY A 98 1.25 2.20 -14.68
CA GLY A 98 1.05 3.10 -15.82
C GLY A 98 2.32 3.43 -16.62
N LYS A 99 3.45 2.79 -16.32
CA LYS A 99 4.68 2.82 -17.12
C LYS A 99 5.26 1.42 -17.21
N SER A 100 6.00 1.16 -18.30
CA SER A 100 6.72 -0.12 -18.49
C SER A 100 7.55 -0.51 -17.28
N GLY A 101 7.72 -1.82 -17.05
CA GLY A 101 8.53 -2.37 -15.95
C GLY A 101 9.89 -1.67 -15.80
N CYS A 102 10.27 -1.37 -14.55
CA CYS A 102 11.49 -0.62 -14.23
C CYS A 102 12.77 -1.38 -14.61
N GLY A 103 12.81 -2.71 -14.43
CA GLY A 103 13.95 -3.54 -14.84
C GLY A 103 15.20 -3.42 -13.95
N ARG A 104 15.08 -2.83 -12.74
CA ARG A 104 16.17 -2.67 -11.77
C ARG A 104 15.77 -3.27 -10.44
N CYS A 105 16.75 -3.82 -9.72
CA CYS A 105 16.53 -4.41 -8.39
C CYS A 105 15.36 -5.39 -8.38
N GLY A 106 15.43 -6.40 -9.26
CA GLY A 106 14.46 -7.49 -9.29
C GLY A 106 14.58 -8.32 -8.01
N CYS A 107 13.50 -8.39 -7.24
CA CYS A 107 13.45 -9.07 -5.95
C CYS A 107 12.19 -9.93 -5.86
N VAL A 108 12.34 -11.14 -5.34
CA VAL A 108 11.23 -12.02 -5.00
C VAL A 108 11.51 -12.63 -3.63
N ARG A 109 10.63 -12.34 -2.67
CA ARG A 109 10.63 -12.88 -1.31
C ARG A 109 9.20 -13.25 -0.94
N ASN A 110 9.03 -14.35 -0.21
CA ASN A 110 7.76 -15.07 -0.10
C ASN A 110 7.43 -15.41 1.37
N GLU A 111 7.97 -14.67 2.31
CA GLU A 111 7.73 -14.90 3.73
C GLU A 111 6.26 -14.60 4.05
N GLY A 112 5.52 -15.64 4.38
CA GLY A 112 4.08 -15.54 4.65
C GLY A 112 3.19 -15.46 3.40
N ASP A 113 3.76 -15.52 2.19
CA ASP A 113 3.01 -15.50 0.92
C ASP A 113 1.96 -16.62 0.86
N LYS A 114 0.83 -16.32 0.22
CA LYS A 114 -0.34 -17.20 0.12
C LYS A 114 -0.74 -17.38 -1.34
N PRO A 115 -1.42 -18.50 -1.67
CA PRO A 115 -2.01 -18.66 -2.99
C PRO A 115 -3.07 -17.59 -3.28
N MET A 116 -3.33 -17.33 -4.57
CA MET A 116 -4.25 -16.27 -5.05
C MET A 116 -5.67 -16.30 -4.48
N TYR A 117 -6.16 -17.42 -3.95
CA TYR A 117 -7.48 -17.47 -3.30
C TYR A 117 -7.50 -16.79 -1.91
N LEU A 118 -6.34 -16.39 -1.40
CA LEU A 118 -6.14 -15.51 -0.24
C LEU A 118 -5.39 -14.24 -0.70
N PRO A 119 -6.02 -13.41 -1.54
CA PRO A 119 -5.32 -12.39 -2.31
C PRO A 119 -4.59 -11.38 -1.42
N GLN A 120 -5.12 -11.04 -0.25
CA GLN A 120 -4.51 -10.06 0.66
C GLN A 120 -3.05 -10.36 1.03
N ALA A 121 -2.59 -11.61 0.91
CA ALA A 121 -1.21 -12.01 1.18
C ALA A 121 -0.58 -12.76 -0.01
N ALA A 122 -1.09 -12.55 -1.23
CA ALA A 122 -0.58 -13.15 -2.46
C ALA A 122 0.19 -12.12 -3.27
N ASN A 123 1.51 -12.29 -3.38
CA ASN A 123 2.39 -11.36 -4.08
C ASN A 123 2.46 -11.59 -5.61
N ASN A 124 1.96 -12.72 -6.09
CA ASN A 124 1.96 -13.09 -7.51
C ASN A 124 0.79 -12.51 -8.33
N ILE A 125 0.07 -11.53 -7.77
CA ILE A 125 -1.00 -10.80 -8.43
C ILE A 125 -0.45 -9.46 -8.90
N ASN A 126 -0.81 -9.01 -10.11
CA ASN A 126 -0.54 -7.65 -10.52
C ASN A 126 -1.54 -6.70 -9.85
N TRP A 127 -1.10 -6.00 -8.81
CA TRP A 127 -1.98 -5.16 -7.99
C TRP A 127 -2.29 -3.81 -8.64
N CYS A 128 -1.73 -3.49 -9.80
CA CYS A 128 -2.21 -2.40 -10.64
C CYS A 128 -3.64 -2.62 -11.17
N ALA A 129 -4.15 -3.86 -11.15
CA ALA A 129 -5.46 -4.22 -11.70
C ALA A 129 -6.66 -3.54 -11.01
N GLY A 130 -6.50 -3.03 -9.78
CA GLY A 130 -7.58 -2.35 -9.05
C GLY A 130 -7.45 -0.83 -9.01
N GLY A 131 -6.53 -0.25 -9.77
CA GLY A 131 -6.31 1.19 -9.84
C GLY A 131 -7.10 1.91 -10.92
N SER A 132 -7.09 3.25 -10.86
CA SER A 132 -7.47 4.12 -11.97
C SER A 132 -6.35 4.27 -13.02
N ALA A 133 -5.16 3.74 -12.73
CA ALA A 133 -4.02 3.67 -13.62
C ALA A 133 -4.16 2.49 -14.60
N ASP A 134 -3.41 2.54 -15.70
CA ASP A 134 -3.22 1.37 -16.57
C ASP A 134 -2.60 0.21 -15.76
N ILE A 135 -3.00 -1.02 -16.08
CA ILE A 135 -2.59 -2.27 -15.41
C ILE A 135 -1.09 -2.57 -15.57
N ILE A 136 -0.36 -1.79 -16.36
CA ILE A 136 1.07 -1.97 -16.60
C ILE A 136 1.85 -1.72 -15.30
N TYR A 137 2.48 -2.77 -14.80
CA TYR A 137 3.36 -2.79 -13.63
C TYR A 137 4.71 -2.10 -13.91
N ASN A 138 5.16 -1.23 -12.99
CA ASN A 138 6.49 -0.59 -13.03
C ASN A 138 7.44 -1.12 -11.93
N CYS A 139 7.04 -0.99 -10.66
CA CYS A 139 7.80 -1.36 -9.46
C CYS A 139 6.85 -1.45 -8.26
N SER A 140 7.32 -1.93 -7.10
CA SER A 140 6.53 -1.98 -5.85
C SER A 140 7.21 -1.19 -4.73
N THR A 141 6.38 -0.55 -3.90
CA THR A 141 6.78 0.10 -2.65
C THR A 141 6.67 -0.87 -1.46
N ALA A 142 7.09 -0.44 -0.27
CA ALA A 142 7.00 -1.16 0.99
C ALA A 142 6.66 -0.17 2.13
N ILE A 143 5.38 0.12 2.27
CA ILE A 143 4.84 1.15 3.18
C ILE A 143 4.40 0.47 4.47
N ILE A 144 4.89 0.92 5.62
CA ILE A 144 4.39 0.45 6.92
C ILE A 144 2.98 1.00 7.14
N ILE A 145 2.03 0.12 7.45
CA ILE A 145 0.64 0.49 7.76
C ILE A 145 0.23 0.17 9.19
N GLY A 146 1.09 -0.52 9.95
CA GLY A 146 0.92 -0.75 11.38
C GLY A 146 1.93 -1.74 11.95
N VAL A 147 1.84 -1.96 13.25
CA VAL A 147 2.56 -2.99 14.01
C VAL A 147 1.65 -4.21 14.16
N ASP A 148 2.20 -5.41 14.03
CA ASP A 148 1.51 -6.66 14.38
C ASP A 148 1.95 -7.08 15.79
N ASP A 149 1.11 -6.80 16.78
CA ASP A 149 1.38 -7.12 18.19
C ASP A 149 1.19 -8.61 18.52
N ASP A 150 0.58 -9.38 17.61
CA ASP A 150 0.21 -10.79 17.79
C ASP A 150 1.13 -11.77 17.01
N ALA A 151 2.16 -11.26 16.33
CA ALA A 151 3.04 -12.02 15.43
C ALA A 151 3.98 -13.02 16.12
#